data_AF-A0A942GXK1-F1
#
_entry.id   AF-A0A942GXK1-F1
#
_cell.length_a   1.000
_cell.length_b   1.000
_cell.length_c   1.000
_cell.angle_alpha   90.00
_cell.angle_beta   90.00
_cell.angle_gamma   90.00
#
_symmetry.space_group_name_H-M   'P 1'
#
loop_
_entity.id
_entity.type
_entity.pdbx_description
1 polymer ?
#
loop_
_entity_poly.entity_id
_entity_poly.type
_entity_poly.pdbx_seq_one_letter_code
_entity_poly.pdbx_strand_id
1 'polypeptide(L)'
;MMVTPILCSLLLSRATLPQDTVTWSRTWVKDSKASYDVKMEIKGQFEVIVGMSMTQKVLEVFDKGEAMLETSIDKFEVTVMGNSVPAPAPPTTKSRVDMYGNSVEKKTGNRNGLPAFWNTLSMDILTADFTVGTKKEFEREDKNAKTKSKGWVKFASLEKGVATVEYDVYVTSPDSEKPFHVVGSNTINATNGSLIKAEGTVTDPPKMQNMEFESIKFQLTLKQ
;
A
#
# COMPACT_ATOMS: atom_id res chain seq x y z
N MET A 1 70.70 -17.38 -17.02
CA MET A 1 69.67 -16.58 -16.32
C MET A 1 68.45 -16.49 -17.22
N MET A 2 67.37 -17.17 -16.88
CA MET A 2 66.05 -17.03 -17.50
C MET A 2 65.04 -17.14 -16.36
N VAL A 3 64.30 -16.07 -16.12
CA VAL A 3 63.23 -16.02 -15.10
C VAL A 3 61.92 -15.94 -15.86
N THR A 4 61.14 -17.00 -15.79
CA THR A 4 59.78 -17.10 -16.33
C THR A 4 58.83 -16.38 -15.37
N PRO A 5 57.97 -15.44 -15.82
CA PRO A 5 56.91 -14.92 -14.96
C PRO A 5 55.73 -15.89 -14.94
N ILE A 6 55.35 -16.33 -13.73
CA ILE A 6 54.12 -17.06 -13.47
C ILE A 6 52.96 -16.07 -13.55
N LEU A 7 52.09 -16.27 -14.54
CA LEU A 7 50.84 -15.55 -14.74
C LEU A 7 49.87 -15.96 -13.62
N CYS A 8 49.74 -15.10 -12.59
CA CYS A 8 48.78 -15.31 -11.50
C CYS A 8 47.40 -14.86 -11.97
N SER A 9 46.59 -15.79 -12.48
CA SER A 9 45.18 -15.57 -12.82
C SER A 9 44.37 -15.36 -11.54
N LEU A 10 44.21 -14.10 -11.14
CA LEU A 10 43.19 -13.67 -10.18
C LEU A 10 41.80 -13.96 -10.78
N LEU A 11 41.26 -15.14 -10.46
CA LEU A 11 39.83 -15.40 -10.51
C LEU A 11 39.19 -14.44 -9.49
N LEU A 12 38.66 -13.32 -9.97
CA LEU A 12 37.70 -12.53 -9.20
C LEU A 12 36.46 -13.40 -9.01
N SER A 13 36.44 -14.18 -7.93
CA SER A 13 35.20 -14.62 -7.32
C SER A 13 34.42 -13.36 -6.96
N ARG A 14 33.41 -13.01 -7.78
CA ARG A 14 32.36 -12.09 -7.36
C ARG A 14 31.75 -12.68 -6.11
N ALA A 15 32.14 -12.14 -4.95
CA ALA A 15 31.36 -12.30 -3.74
C ALA A 15 29.96 -11.79 -4.08
N THR A 16 29.00 -12.70 -4.15
CA THR A 16 27.59 -12.35 -4.02
C THR A 16 27.46 -11.71 -2.66
N LEU A 17 27.44 -10.37 -2.62
CA LEU A 17 27.10 -9.62 -1.43
C LEU A 17 25.81 -10.21 -0.85
N PRO A 18 25.71 -10.41 0.47
CA PRO A 18 24.46 -10.85 1.09
C PRO A 18 23.35 -9.91 0.59
N GLN A 19 22.34 -10.49 -0.07
CA GLN A 19 21.22 -9.75 -0.60
C GLN A 19 20.60 -8.94 0.53
N ASP A 20 20.51 -7.62 0.33
CA ASP A 20 20.11 -6.66 1.36
C ASP A 20 18.80 -7.10 2.01
N THR A 21 18.87 -7.45 3.29
CA THR A 21 17.70 -7.66 4.14
C THR A 21 17.29 -6.31 4.69
N VAL A 22 16.03 -5.93 4.48
CA VAL A 22 15.47 -4.68 5.01
C VAL A 22 14.28 -4.99 5.89
N THR A 23 14.29 -4.43 7.10
CA THR A 23 13.12 -4.37 7.98
C THR A 23 12.45 -3.02 7.77
N TRP A 24 11.15 -3.04 7.47
CA TRP A 24 10.38 -1.85 7.15
C TRP A 24 9.52 -1.43 8.33
N SER A 25 9.68 -0.18 8.77
CA SER A 25 8.76 0.44 9.72
C SER A 25 8.50 1.88 9.31
N ARG A 26 7.26 2.35 9.52
CA ARG A 26 6.95 3.76 9.29
C ARG A 26 7.38 4.58 10.49
N THR A 27 8.19 5.60 10.24
CA THR A 27 8.53 6.59 11.25
C THR A 27 7.65 7.82 11.05
N TRP A 28 6.74 8.05 11.98
CA TRP A 28 5.88 9.22 11.97
C TRP A 28 6.60 10.45 12.53
N VAL A 29 6.44 11.59 11.86
CA VAL A 29 7.00 12.87 12.31
C VAL A 29 5.84 13.83 12.59
N LYS A 30 5.76 14.35 13.82
CA LYS A 30 4.71 15.32 14.19
C LYS A 30 4.71 16.51 13.24
N ASP A 31 3.51 16.99 12.90
CA ASP A 31 3.24 18.10 11.97
C ASP A 31 3.67 17.86 10.52
N SER A 32 4.26 16.71 10.19
CA SER A 32 4.54 16.34 8.80
C SER A 32 3.24 16.22 8.00
N LYS A 33 3.34 16.58 6.72
CA LYS A 33 2.24 16.55 5.76
C LYS A 33 2.65 15.75 4.53
N ALA A 34 1.72 14.97 4.02
CA ALA A 34 1.85 14.30 2.73
C ALA A 34 0.54 14.48 1.97
N SER A 35 0.64 14.96 0.73
CA SER A 35 -0.51 15.11 -0.15
C SER A 35 -0.41 14.10 -1.28
N TYR A 36 -1.53 13.51 -1.68
CA TYR A 36 -1.60 12.47 -2.68
C TYR A 36 -2.68 12.78 -3.71
N ASP A 37 -2.41 12.46 -4.97
CA ASP A 37 -3.44 12.28 -5.99
C ASP A 37 -3.87 10.81 -6.01
N VAL A 38 -5.18 10.60 -5.93
CA VAL A 38 -5.83 9.30 -6.04
C VAL A 38 -6.61 9.29 -7.34
N LYS A 39 -6.43 8.24 -8.13
CA LYS A 39 -7.28 7.92 -9.28
C LYS A 39 -7.79 6.50 -9.12
N MET A 40 -9.08 6.30 -9.30
CA MET A 40 -9.69 4.98 -9.36
C MET A 40 -10.51 4.88 -10.64
N GLU A 41 -10.36 3.78 -11.36
CA GLU A 41 -11.18 3.41 -12.51
C GLU A 41 -11.96 2.16 -12.13
N ILE A 42 -13.25 2.33 -11.95
CA ILE A 42 -14.18 1.29 -11.52
C ILE A 42 -14.93 0.81 -12.75
N LYS A 43 -14.78 -0.48 -13.04
CA LYS A 43 -15.49 -1.17 -14.11
C LYS A 43 -16.61 -2.02 -13.50
N GLY A 44 -17.84 -1.78 -13.91
CA GLY A 44 -19.02 -2.57 -13.52
C GLY A 44 -20.10 -2.41 -14.58
N GLN A 45 -21.35 -2.23 -14.15
CA GLN A 45 -22.46 -1.91 -15.08
C GLN A 45 -22.22 -0.60 -15.86
N PHE A 46 -21.51 0.35 -15.24
CA PHE A 46 -21.05 1.60 -15.87
C PHE A 46 -19.57 1.79 -15.57
N GLU A 47 -18.87 2.50 -16.45
CA GLU A 47 -17.50 2.96 -16.18
C GLU A 47 -17.56 4.22 -15.32
N VAL A 48 -16.88 4.17 -14.17
CA VAL A 48 -16.80 5.27 -13.21
C VAL A 48 -15.33 5.59 -12.95
N ILE A 49 -14.96 6.86 -13.11
CA ILE A 49 -13.63 7.35 -12.77
C ILE A 49 -13.77 8.26 -11.55
N VAL A 50 -13.00 7.97 -10.51
CA VAL A 50 -12.94 8.78 -9.30
C VAL A 50 -11.55 9.42 -9.21
N GLY A 51 -11.52 10.74 -9.18
CA GLY A 51 -10.32 11.55 -8.92
C GLY A 51 -10.39 12.17 -7.54
N MET A 52 -9.33 12.07 -6.76
CA MET A 52 -9.27 12.65 -5.42
C MET A 52 -7.92 13.31 -5.17
N SER A 53 -7.93 14.47 -4.51
CA SER A 53 -6.74 15.04 -3.88
C SER A 53 -6.88 14.87 -2.37
N MET A 54 -5.99 14.11 -1.76
CA MET A 54 -6.01 13.83 -0.32
C MET A 54 -4.79 14.45 0.35
N THR A 55 -4.97 15.05 1.52
CA THR A 55 -3.86 15.51 2.36
C THR A 55 -3.92 14.82 3.72
N GLN A 56 -2.80 14.22 4.13
CA GLN A 56 -2.62 13.63 5.44
C GLN A 56 -1.65 14.48 6.27
N LYS A 57 -2.07 14.90 7.45
CA LYS A 57 -1.22 15.59 8.45
C LYS A 57 -1.07 14.72 9.68
N VAL A 58 0.16 14.55 10.17
CA VAL A 58 0.43 13.95 11.48
C VAL A 58 0.18 14.99 12.57
N LEU A 59 -0.82 14.77 13.42
CA LEU A 59 -1.13 15.66 14.53
C LEU A 59 -0.31 15.34 15.77
N GLU A 60 -0.11 14.06 16.03
CA GLU A 60 0.53 13.55 17.24
C GLU A 60 1.20 12.20 16.95
N VAL A 61 2.30 11.92 17.66
CA VAL A 61 3.01 10.63 17.63
C VAL A 61 3.03 10.10 19.05
N PHE A 62 2.69 8.82 19.23
CA PHE A 62 2.61 8.15 20.52
C PHE A 62 3.80 7.20 20.73
N ASP A 63 4.08 6.84 21.98
CA ASP A 63 5.28 6.10 22.40
C ASP A 63 5.47 4.73 21.71
N LYS A 64 4.40 4.10 21.23
CA LYS A 64 4.44 2.79 20.53
C LYS A 64 4.64 2.90 19.01
N GLY A 65 5.06 4.06 18.51
CA GLY A 65 5.20 4.31 17.06
C GLY A 65 3.85 4.47 16.34
N GLU A 66 2.78 4.71 17.09
CA GLU A 66 1.46 5.04 16.57
C GLU A 66 1.37 6.54 16.29
N ALA A 67 0.44 6.97 15.44
CA ALA A 67 0.23 8.38 15.14
C ALA A 67 -1.26 8.73 15.03
N MET A 68 -1.60 9.97 15.39
CA MET A 68 -2.89 10.56 15.07
C MET A 68 -2.78 11.28 13.73
N LEU A 69 -3.53 10.82 12.74
CA LEU A 69 -3.58 11.44 11.42
C LEU A 69 -4.86 12.25 11.26
N GLU A 70 -4.73 13.42 10.67
CA GLU A 70 -5.81 14.19 10.08
C GLU A 70 -5.78 14.01 8.57
N THR A 71 -6.88 13.57 7.97
CA THR A 71 -7.01 13.36 6.53
C THR A 71 -8.08 14.29 5.98
N SER A 72 -7.71 15.21 5.09
CA SER A 72 -8.63 16.04 4.30
C SER A 72 -8.67 15.55 2.85
N ILE A 73 -9.82 15.73 2.21
CA ILE A 73 -9.98 15.52 0.77
C ILE A 73 -10.29 16.89 0.16
N ASP A 74 -9.31 17.43 -0.56
CA ASP A 74 -9.32 18.80 -1.06
C ASP A 74 -10.03 18.91 -2.43
N LYS A 75 -10.03 17.81 -3.19
CA LYS A 75 -10.77 17.66 -4.46
C LYS A 75 -11.38 16.27 -4.51
N PHE A 76 -12.62 16.20 -4.94
CA PHE A 76 -13.34 14.94 -5.15
C PHE A 76 -14.19 15.07 -6.41
N GLU A 77 -13.83 14.31 -7.44
CA GLU A 77 -14.48 14.32 -8.73
C GLU A 77 -14.89 12.89 -9.09
N VAL A 78 -16.13 12.73 -9.53
CA VAL A 78 -16.66 11.46 -10.01
C VAL A 78 -17.15 11.67 -11.43
N THR A 79 -16.52 10.98 -12.37
CA THR A 79 -16.97 10.94 -13.77
C THR A 79 -17.72 9.65 -14.00
N VAL A 80 -18.97 9.75 -14.44
CA VAL A 80 -19.82 8.61 -14.80
C VAL A 80 -20.21 8.78 -16.26
N MET A 81 -19.87 7.80 -17.10
CA MET A 81 -20.16 7.86 -18.55
C MET A 81 -19.70 9.16 -19.23
N GLY A 82 -18.51 9.65 -18.85
CA GLY A 82 -17.93 10.89 -19.41
C GLY A 82 -18.51 12.20 -18.86
N ASN A 83 -19.54 12.15 -18.00
CA ASN A 83 -20.07 13.33 -17.32
C ASN A 83 -19.46 13.47 -15.93
N SER A 84 -18.82 14.61 -15.66
CA SER A 84 -18.30 14.93 -14.34
C SER A 84 -19.44 15.40 -13.44
N VAL A 85 -19.63 14.72 -12.32
CA VAL A 85 -20.58 15.09 -11.28
C VAL A 85 -19.78 15.63 -10.09
N PRO A 86 -19.94 16.90 -9.70
CA PRO A 86 -19.32 17.41 -8.49
C PRO A 86 -19.93 16.68 -7.29
N ALA A 87 -19.11 15.93 -6.59
CA ALA A 87 -19.52 15.28 -5.36
C ALA A 87 -18.98 16.11 -4.18
N PRO A 88 -19.78 16.33 -3.12
CA PRO A 88 -19.33 17.10 -1.97
C PRO A 88 -18.09 16.43 -1.37
N ALA A 89 -17.06 17.23 -1.11
CA ALA A 89 -15.87 16.74 -0.44
C ALA A 89 -16.29 16.16 0.93
N PRO A 90 -15.88 14.92 1.26
CA PRO A 90 -16.16 14.35 2.56
C PRO A 90 -15.49 15.19 3.66
N PRO A 91 -16.05 15.21 4.88
CA PRO A 91 -15.47 15.98 5.97
C PRO A 91 -14.08 15.44 6.33
N THR A 92 -13.21 16.33 6.79
CA THR A 92 -11.91 15.96 7.35
C THR A 92 -12.08 14.92 8.45
N THR A 93 -11.28 13.87 8.41
CA THR A 93 -11.33 12.78 9.37
C THR A 93 -10.07 12.73 10.22
N LYS A 94 -10.22 12.28 11.47
CA LYS A 94 -9.10 11.94 12.34
C LYS A 94 -9.12 10.45 12.64
N SER A 95 -7.94 9.85 12.64
CA SER A 95 -7.77 8.42 12.93
C SER A 95 -6.42 8.16 13.56
N ARG A 96 -6.42 7.41 14.66
CA ARG A 96 -5.20 6.81 15.20
C ARG A 96 -4.79 5.61 14.34
N VAL A 97 -3.53 5.59 13.94
CA VAL A 97 -2.92 4.50 13.17
C VAL A 97 -1.67 3.96 13.87
N ASP A 98 -1.36 2.68 13.65
CA ASP A 98 -0.13 2.07 14.13
C ASP A 98 1.08 2.37 13.22
N MET A 99 2.24 1.81 13.55
CA MET A 99 3.48 1.92 12.74
C MET A 99 3.38 1.27 11.36
N TYR A 100 2.28 0.55 11.09
CA TYR A 100 1.95 -0.07 9.81
C TYR A 100 0.77 0.66 9.14
N GLY A 101 0.35 1.81 9.65
CA GLY A 101 -0.75 2.59 9.09
C GLY A 101 -2.14 1.98 9.31
N ASN A 102 -2.28 0.84 10.00
CA ASN A 102 -3.60 0.29 10.30
C ASN A 102 -4.29 1.14 11.33
N SER A 103 -5.61 1.29 11.22
CA SER A 103 -6.35 2.00 12.26
C SER A 103 -6.35 1.19 13.55
N VAL A 104 -5.93 1.84 14.64
CA VAL A 104 -5.96 1.27 16.00
C VAL A 104 -7.38 1.31 16.58
N GLU A 105 -8.21 2.22 16.07
CA GLU A 105 -9.60 2.36 16.46
C GLU A 105 -10.46 1.30 15.76
N LYS A 106 -11.01 0.34 16.51
CA LYS A 106 -12.10 -0.51 16.03
C LYS A 106 -13.34 0.37 15.84
N LYS A 107 -13.48 1.05 14.71
CA LYS A 107 -14.71 1.81 14.43
C LYS A 107 -15.84 0.83 14.17
N THR A 108 -16.77 0.74 15.13
CA THR A 108 -18.11 0.17 14.96
C THR A 108 -18.89 1.08 14.01
N GLY A 109 -18.74 0.86 12.71
CA GLY A 109 -19.45 1.63 11.69
C GLY A 109 -18.77 1.50 10.34
N ASN A 110 -19.60 1.30 9.32
CA ASN A 110 -19.23 1.01 7.93
C ASN A 110 -18.58 2.23 7.23
N ARG A 111 -17.43 2.69 7.74
CA ARG A 111 -16.61 3.77 7.17
C ARG A 111 -15.18 3.32 6.85
N ASN A 112 -14.97 2.03 6.68
CA ASN A 112 -13.67 1.46 6.25
C ASN A 112 -13.45 1.53 4.73
N GLY A 113 -14.19 2.37 4.00
CA GLY A 113 -14.40 2.18 2.57
C GLY A 113 -13.17 2.26 1.67
N LEU A 114 -12.16 3.07 1.99
CA LEU A 114 -10.99 3.27 1.12
C LEU A 114 -9.67 3.55 1.86
N PRO A 115 -9.59 4.42 2.89
CA PRO A 115 -8.31 4.71 3.56
C PRO A 115 -7.75 3.51 4.33
N ALA A 116 -8.63 2.69 4.91
CA ALA A 116 -8.24 1.43 5.55
C ALA A 116 -7.69 0.44 4.52
N PHE A 117 -8.33 0.32 3.34
CA PHE A 117 -7.88 -0.52 2.24
C PHE A 117 -6.46 -0.14 1.75
N TRP A 118 -6.19 1.15 1.56
CA TRP A 118 -4.86 1.63 1.14
C TRP A 118 -3.79 1.37 2.18
N ASN A 119 -4.10 1.55 3.46
CA ASN A 119 -3.14 1.31 4.53
C ASN A 119 -2.85 -0.19 4.70
N THR A 120 -3.87 -1.07 4.61
CA THR A 120 -3.69 -2.53 4.73
C THR A 120 -2.83 -3.12 3.61
N LEU A 121 -2.93 -2.61 2.38
CA LEU A 121 -2.08 -3.08 1.27
C LEU A 121 -0.61 -2.67 1.42
N SER A 122 -0.33 -1.63 2.22
CA SER A 122 0.99 -1.00 2.20
C SER A 122 1.99 -1.55 3.21
N MET A 123 1.55 -2.14 4.34
CA MET A 123 2.49 -2.26 5.47
C MET A 123 2.27 -3.43 6.42
N ASP A 124 1.09 -4.04 6.48
CA ASP A 124 0.84 -5.17 7.39
C ASP A 124 1.66 -6.41 7.04
N ILE A 125 2.13 -6.48 5.79
CA ILE A 125 2.97 -7.56 5.27
C ILE A 125 4.47 -7.24 5.43
N LEU A 126 4.81 -5.99 5.77
CA LEU A 126 6.19 -5.47 5.85
C LEU A 126 6.84 -5.61 7.24
N THR A 127 6.17 -6.28 8.18
CA THR A 127 6.62 -6.45 9.57
C THR A 127 7.76 -7.46 9.75
N ALA A 128 8.22 -8.07 8.66
CA ALA A 128 9.26 -9.08 8.67
C ALA A 128 10.46 -8.67 7.83
N ASP A 129 11.59 -9.30 8.08
CA ASP A 129 12.79 -9.16 7.27
C ASP A 129 12.53 -9.64 5.84
N PHE A 130 12.77 -8.74 4.87
CA PHE A 130 12.65 -9.05 3.45
C PHE A 130 13.99 -8.96 2.76
N THR A 131 14.35 -10.03 2.07
CA THR A 131 15.47 -10.06 1.14
C THR A 131 14.98 -9.65 -0.25
N VAL A 132 15.68 -8.71 -0.90
CA VAL A 132 15.35 -8.28 -2.27
C VAL A 132 15.27 -9.49 -3.21
N GLY A 133 14.23 -9.52 -4.04
CA GLY A 133 13.96 -10.56 -5.04
C GLY A 133 13.18 -11.76 -4.50
N THR A 134 13.05 -11.90 -3.18
CA THR A 134 12.35 -13.04 -2.57
C THR A 134 10.85 -12.82 -2.49
N LYS A 135 10.09 -13.88 -2.82
CA LYS A 135 8.64 -13.95 -2.57
C LYS A 135 8.39 -14.54 -1.20
N LYS A 136 7.50 -13.92 -0.44
CA LYS A 136 7.02 -14.43 0.83
C LYS A 136 5.53 -14.70 0.74
N GLU A 137 5.16 -15.95 0.88
CA GLU A 137 3.77 -16.35 0.99
C GLU A 137 3.25 -16.11 2.41
N PHE A 138 1.97 -15.80 2.52
CA PHE A 138 1.30 -15.66 3.80
C PHE A 138 -0.16 -16.13 3.70
N GLU A 139 -0.68 -16.55 4.84
CA GLU A 139 -2.09 -16.82 5.06
C GLU A 139 -2.46 -16.28 6.44
N ARG A 140 -3.51 -15.47 6.51
CA ARG A 140 -3.97 -14.82 7.73
C ARG A 140 -5.48 -14.94 7.85
N GLU A 141 -5.91 -15.16 9.08
CA GLU A 141 -7.32 -15.11 9.47
C GLU A 141 -7.46 -14.18 10.69
N ASP A 142 -8.31 -13.16 10.55
CA ASP A 142 -8.72 -12.38 11.71
C ASP A 142 -9.73 -13.19 12.50
N LYS A 143 -9.29 -13.68 13.67
CA LYS A 143 -10.08 -14.50 14.59
C LYS A 143 -11.39 -13.84 15.02
N ASN A 144 -11.52 -12.51 14.94
CA ASN A 144 -12.70 -11.79 15.39
C ASN A 144 -13.54 -11.20 14.24
N ALA A 145 -12.93 -10.96 13.07
CA ALA A 145 -13.55 -10.19 12.01
C ALA A 145 -13.89 -10.99 10.75
N LYS A 146 -13.81 -12.34 10.75
CA LYS A 146 -14.07 -13.23 9.58
C LYS A 146 -13.32 -12.85 8.29
N THR A 147 -12.36 -11.94 8.36
CA THR A 147 -11.51 -11.57 7.24
C THR A 147 -10.41 -12.61 7.10
N LYS A 148 -10.25 -13.16 5.90
CA LYS A 148 -9.14 -14.03 5.55
C LYS A 148 -8.36 -13.40 4.42
N SER A 149 -7.03 -13.48 4.48
CA SER A 149 -6.17 -13.06 3.37
C SER A 149 -5.12 -14.11 3.11
N LYS A 150 -4.87 -14.37 1.83
CA LYS A 150 -3.85 -15.33 1.37
C LYS A 150 -3.21 -14.80 0.11
N GLY A 151 -1.90 -14.91 0.02
CA GLY A 151 -1.20 -14.45 -1.16
C GLY A 151 0.30 -14.43 -0.98
N TRP A 152 0.96 -13.62 -1.78
CA TRP A 152 2.38 -13.37 -1.66
C TRP A 152 2.69 -11.88 -1.75
N VAL A 153 3.83 -11.53 -1.16
CA VAL A 153 4.51 -10.26 -1.40
C VAL A 153 5.93 -10.51 -1.87
N LYS A 154 6.47 -9.58 -2.63
CA LYS A 154 7.84 -9.63 -3.12
C LYS A 154 8.49 -8.27 -2.92
N PHE A 155 9.63 -8.26 -2.26
CA PHE A 155 10.48 -7.08 -2.25
C PHE A 155 11.20 -7.00 -3.59
N ALA A 156 10.68 -6.23 -4.53
CA ALA A 156 11.10 -6.27 -5.92
C ALA A 156 12.45 -5.57 -6.13
N SER A 157 12.66 -4.41 -5.51
CA SER A 157 13.90 -3.64 -5.66
C SER A 157 14.12 -2.66 -4.50
N LEU A 158 15.38 -2.26 -4.31
CA LEU A 158 15.81 -1.13 -3.48
C LEU A 158 16.83 -0.32 -4.26
N GLU A 159 16.46 0.87 -4.70
CA GLU A 159 17.33 1.75 -5.48
C GLU A 159 17.25 3.18 -4.94
N LYS A 160 18.41 3.79 -4.65
CA LYS A 160 18.50 5.19 -4.21
C LYS A 160 17.59 5.53 -3.02
N GLY A 161 17.44 4.61 -2.06
CA GLY A 161 16.58 4.80 -0.89
C GLY A 161 15.08 4.71 -1.19
N VAL A 162 14.70 4.17 -2.34
CA VAL A 162 13.32 3.89 -2.73
C VAL A 162 13.16 2.39 -2.94
N ALA A 163 12.15 1.81 -2.31
CA ALA A 163 11.80 0.42 -2.48
C ALA A 163 10.54 0.23 -3.28
N THR A 164 10.48 -0.91 -3.97
CA THR A 164 9.27 -1.40 -4.61
C THR A 164 8.87 -2.73 -4.00
N VAL A 165 7.62 -2.84 -3.58
CA VAL A 165 7.01 -4.06 -3.07
C VAL A 165 5.87 -4.43 -4.00
N GLU A 166 5.88 -5.65 -4.52
CA GLU A 166 4.80 -6.22 -5.33
C GLU A 166 3.98 -7.18 -4.48
N TYR A 167 2.69 -7.29 -4.78
CA TYR A 167 1.79 -8.17 -4.07
C TYR A 167 0.67 -8.72 -4.94
N ASP A 168 0.22 -9.91 -4.57
CA ASP A 168 -0.87 -10.65 -5.17
C ASP A 168 -1.58 -11.38 -4.04
N VAL A 169 -2.80 -10.93 -3.73
CA VAL A 169 -3.50 -11.29 -2.50
C VAL A 169 -4.97 -11.52 -2.78
N TYR A 170 -5.48 -12.66 -2.33
CA TYR A 170 -6.90 -12.92 -2.21
C TYR A 170 -7.38 -12.54 -0.83
N VAL A 171 -8.49 -11.82 -0.74
CA VAL A 171 -9.08 -11.37 0.51
C VAL A 171 -10.55 -11.77 0.55
N THR A 172 -10.96 -12.42 1.63
CA THR A 172 -12.36 -12.65 1.98
C THR A 172 -12.71 -11.69 3.09
N SER A 173 -13.78 -10.90 2.92
CA SER A 173 -14.33 -10.03 3.96
C SER A 173 -15.66 -10.57 4.49
N PRO A 174 -16.14 -10.11 5.66
CA PRO A 174 -17.44 -10.49 6.21
C PRO A 174 -18.62 -10.22 5.28
N ASP A 175 -18.50 -9.15 4.48
CA ASP A 175 -19.57 -8.62 3.65
C ASP A 175 -19.52 -9.17 2.21
N SER A 176 -18.58 -10.08 1.92
CA SER A 176 -18.43 -10.69 0.61
C SER A 176 -18.59 -12.21 0.67
N GLU A 177 -19.49 -12.75 -0.16
CA GLU A 177 -19.66 -14.20 -0.30
C GLU A 177 -18.48 -14.87 -1.02
N LYS A 178 -17.71 -14.09 -1.79
CA LYS A 178 -16.54 -14.57 -2.56
C LYS A 178 -15.29 -13.78 -2.18
N PRO A 179 -14.09 -14.41 -2.22
CA PRO A 179 -12.85 -13.67 -2.13
C PRO A 179 -12.73 -12.69 -3.30
N PHE A 180 -12.23 -11.49 -3.04
CA PHE A 180 -11.77 -10.57 -4.07
C PHE A 180 -10.25 -10.67 -4.20
N HIS A 181 -9.72 -10.35 -5.37
CA HIS A 181 -8.31 -10.51 -5.68
C HIS A 181 -7.66 -9.16 -5.95
N VAL A 182 -6.52 -8.91 -5.30
CA VAL A 182 -5.77 -7.67 -5.41
C VAL A 182 -4.37 -7.97 -5.92
N VAL A 183 -3.99 -7.36 -7.04
CA VAL A 183 -2.62 -7.37 -7.55
C VAL A 183 -2.13 -5.95 -7.67
N GLY A 184 -0.92 -5.67 -7.19
CA GLY A 184 -0.39 -4.32 -7.24
C GLY A 184 1.05 -4.19 -6.79
N SER A 185 1.48 -2.94 -6.70
CA SER A 185 2.78 -2.56 -6.19
C SER A 185 2.69 -1.29 -5.36
N ASN A 186 3.62 -1.17 -4.41
CA ASN A 186 3.84 0.03 -3.61
C ASN A 186 5.29 0.47 -3.78
N THR A 187 5.49 1.77 -3.99
CA THR A 187 6.80 2.42 -3.94
C THR A 187 6.91 3.21 -2.65
N ILE A 188 7.95 2.96 -1.87
CA ILE A 188 8.09 3.47 -0.50
C ILE A 188 9.49 4.07 -0.30
N ASN A 189 9.58 5.17 0.45
CA ASN A 189 10.85 5.71 0.91
C ASN A 189 11.45 4.77 1.98
N ALA A 190 12.64 4.23 1.73
CA ALA A 190 13.30 3.26 2.59
C ALA A 190 13.79 3.82 3.92
N THR A 191 13.97 5.13 4.02
CA THR A 191 14.48 5.77 5.25
C THR A 191 13.39 5.92 6.30
N ASN A 192 12.15 6.20 5.90
CA ASN A 192 11.07 6.53 6.85
C ASN A 192 9.78 5.72 6.64
N GLY A 193 9.75 4.81 5.65
CA GLY A 193 8.59 3.98 5.34
C GLY A 193 7.41 4.77 4.74
N SER A 194 7.61 6.02 4.30
CA SER A 194 6.53 6.82 3.71
C SER A 194 6.17 6.32 2.31
N LEU A 195 4.88 6.15 2.05
CA LEU A 195 4.36 5.77 0.74
C LEU A 195 4.62 6.89 -0.28
N ILE A 196 5.20 6.54 -1.43
CA ILE A 196 5.44 7.45 -2.56
C ILE A 196 4.38 7.20 -3.64
N LYS A 197 4.13 5.93 -3.95
CA LYS A 197 3.16 5.51 -4.97
C LYS A 197 2.54 4.19 -4.56
N ALA A 198 1.27 3.99 -4.87
CA ALA A 198 0.63 2.67 -4.88
C ALA A 198 -0.18 2.53 -6.16
N GLU A 199 -0.14 1.38 -6.80
CA GLU A 199 -0.97 1.09 -7.95
C GLU A 199 -1.36 -0.38 -8.00
N GLY A 200 -2.51 -0.68 -8.58
CA GLY A 200 -2.97 -2.04 -8.64
C GLY A 200 -4.37 -2.18 -9.20
N THR A 201 -4.84 -3.42 -9.20
CA THR A 201 -6.15 -3.82 -9.66
C THR A 201 -6.78 -4.73 -8.61
N VAL A 202 -8.02 -4.40 -8.25
CA VAL A 202 -8.92 -5.29 -7.52
C VAL A 202 -9.84 -5.94 -8.54
N THR A 203 -10.02 -7.25 -8.47
CA THR A 203 -11.02 -8.00 -9.24
C THR A 203 -12.01 -8.66 -8.30
N ASP A 204 -13.25 -8.77 -8.77
CA ASP A 204 -14.40 -9.21 -7.97
C ASP A 204 -14.57 -8.45 -6.64
N PRO A 205 -14.42 -7.10 -6.63
CA PRO A 205 -14.54 -6.33 -5.39
C PRO A 205 -15.91 -6.54 -4.70
N PRO A 206 -16.00 -6.35 -3.37
CA PRO A 206 -17.26 -6.40 -2.66
C PRO A 206 -18.29 -5.43 -3.25
N LYS A 207 -19.56 -5.82 -3.24
CA LYS A 207 -20.66 -4.95 -3.69
C LYS A 207 -20.66 -3.67 -2.85
N MET A 208 -20.77 -2.52 -3.51
CA MET A 208 -20.97 -1.23 -2.83
C MET A 208 -22.33 -0.67 -3.22
N GLN A 209 -23.17 -0.37 -2.22
CA GLN A 209 -24.51 0.21 -2.45
C GLN A 209 -25.37 -0.60 -3.44
N ASN A 210 -25.34 -1.93 -3.35
CA ASN A 210 -26.02 -2.87 -4.25
C ASN A 210 -25.55 -2.86 -5.72
N MET A 211 -24.47 -2.14 -6.05
CA MET A 211 -23.85 -2.23 -7.37
C MET A 211 -22.79 -3.33 -7.40
N GLU A 212 -22.80 -4.10 -8.49
CA GLU A 212 -21.76 -5.06 -8.81
C GLU A 212 -20.66 -4.38 -9.65
N PHE A 213 -19.41 -4.64 -9.29
CA PHE A 213 -18.25 -4.18 -10.04
C PHE A 213 -17.41 -5.39 -10.42
N GLU A 214 -16.86 -5.37 -11.63
CA GLU A 214 -15.95 -6.39 -12.13
C GLU A 214 -14.53 -6.13 -11.62
N SER A 215 -14.10 -4.87 -11.65
CA SER A 215 -12.74 -4.51 -11.25
C SER A 215 -12.59 -3.05 -10.84
N ILE A 216 -11.60 -2.76 -10.01
CA ILE A 216 -11.18 -1.42 -9.63
C ILE A 216 -9.68 -1.31 -9.90
N LYS A 217 -9.29 -0.49 -10.86
CA LYS A 217 -7.88 -0.06 -10.98
C LYS A 217 -7.68 1.16 -10.12
N PHE A 218 -6.55 1.22 -9.43
CA PHE A 218 -6.22 2.34 -8.58
C PHE A 218 -4.80 2.81 -8.79
N GLN A 219 -4.62 4.09 -8.55
CA GLN A 219 -3.32 4.72 -8.46
C GLN A 219 -3.37 5.79 -7.37
N LEU A 220 -2.40 5.76 -6.49
CA LEU A 220 -2.10 6.76 -5.48
C LEU A 220 -0.70 7.28 -5.76
N THR A 221 -0.50 8.59 -5.85
CA THR A 221 0.82 9.19 -6.09
C THR A 221 1.04 10.38 -5.18
N LEU A 222 2.17 10.42 -4.48
CA LEU A 222 2.60 11.54 -3.65
C LEU A 222 2.79 12.79 -4.53
N LYS A 223 2.19 13.91 -4.13
CA LYS A 223 2.39 15.22 -4.74
C LYS A 223 3.75 15.77 -4.33
N GLN A 224 4.52 16.21 -5.31
CA GLN A 224 5.79 16.92 -5.10
C GLN A 224 5.55 18.40 -4.80
#